data_AF-A0A1S6EXF1-F1
#
_entry.id   AF-A0A1S6EXF1-F1
#
_cell.length_a   1.000
_cell.length_b   1.000
_cell.length_c   1.000
_cell.angle_alpha   90.00
_cell.angle_beta   90.00
_cell.angle_gamma   90.00
#
_symmetry.space_group_name_H-M   'P 1'
#
loop_
_entity.id
_entity.type
_entity.pdbx_description
1 polymer ?
#
loop_
_entity_poly.entity_id
_entity_poly.type
_entity_poly.pdbx_seq_one_letter_code
_entity_poly.pdbx_strand_id
1 'polypeptide(L)'
;MRIGSFPRTASAVAIAAVVALSPVLASAEGGGTYYDRTFVLAADKKCRLFGAPVAGALGAATLQARGAALRGGVSETTLNATAARARSRAARVDCANPELATVRHRVADAFAGWQRIPRMEFTGDRATWTADRVRRVDVAWRLVQPSVVGASPVRFGLSAMPTGGNALTAVVSFVGRPRPYAARIVMRDPALASRPWLTPAGSAALPPERARKTIWSAGTGPAAPTLLATGRTQGEIWRFPASGADALAVLDPREPFLVEFLFRDGSVATTLFEAGDFAAARAFVGLGTV
;
A
#
# COMPACT_ATOMS: atom_id res chain seq x y z
N MET A 1 -8.83 35.30 6.88
CA MET A 1 -9.84 34.23 6.96
C MET A 1 -9.19 33.06 7.69
N ARG A 2 -9.51 32.89 8.99
CA ARG A 2 -8.75 32.07 9.95
C ARG A 2 -8.78 30.58 9.58
N ILE A 3 -7.62 29.94 9.47
CA ILE A 3 -7.51 28.48 9.49
C ILE A 3 -7.41 28.07 10.96
N GLY A 4 -8.45 27.39 11.46
CA GLY A 4 -8.44 26.63 12.73
C GLY A 4 -7.96 27.39 13.96
N SER A 5 -8.90 27.96 14.72
CA SER A 5 -8.66 28.44 16.09
C SER A 5 -8.27 27.28 17.02
N PHE A 6 -7.02 27.30 17.51
CA PHE A 6 -6.61 26.55 18.70
C PHE A 6 -6.94 27.39 19.95
N PRO A 7 -7.59 26.85 21.00
CA PRO A 7 -7.80 27.60 22.22
C PRO A 7 -6.47 27.75 22.98
N ARG A 8 -6.11 29.00 23.25
CA ARG A 8 -5.07 29.39 24.20
C ARG A 8 -5.69 29.51 25.59
N THR A 9 -5.27 28.68 26.53
CA THR A 9 -5.31 29.01 27.96
C THR A 9 -4.11 28.40 28.66
N ALA A 10 -3.29 29.26 29.26
CA ALA A 10 -2.31 28.88 30.26
C ALA A 10 -3.02 28.67 31.60
N SER A 11 -2.73 27.54 32.26
CA SER A 11 -2.63 27.43 33.73
C SER A 11 -2.20 26.00 34.07
N ALA A 12 -1.13 25.90 34.84
CA ALA A 12 -0.62 24.66 35.40
C ALA A 12 -1.51 24.21 36.56
N VAL A 13 -2.09 23.00 36.46
CA VAL A 13 -2.48 22.17 37.61
C VAL A 13 -2.33 20.71 37.19
N ALA A 14 -1.50 19.97 37.92
CA ALA A 14 -1.42 18.52 37.81
C ALA A 14 -2.64 17.88 38.49
N ILE A 15 -3.46 17.14 37.74
CA ILE A 15 -4.41 16.16 38.28
C ILE A 15 -4.37 14.92 37.38
N ALA A 16 -3.94 13.81 37.97
CA ALA A 16 -4.19 12.48 37.44
C ALA A 16 -5.70 12.22 37.48
N ALA A 17 -6.32 11.98 36.32
CA ALA A 17 -7.69 11.51 36.23
C ALA A 17 -7.76 10.41 35.17
N VAL A 18 -8.07 9.21 35.64
CA VAL A 18 -8.51 8.07 34.85
C VAL A 18 -9.71 8.51 34.02
N VAL A 19 -9.56 8.49 32.70
CA VAL A 19 -10.68 8.69 31.77
C VAL A 19 -10.92 7.39 31.03
N ALA A 20 -11.88 6.62 31.56
CA ALA A 20 -12.68 5.74 30.72
C ALA A 20 -13.50 6.63 29.78
N LEU A 21 -13.22 6.56 28.47
CA LEU A 21 -14.04 7.16 27.43
C LEU A 21 -14.53 6.07 26.49
N SER A 22 -15.85 5.95 26.48
CA SER A 22 -16.70 5.13 25.63
C SER A 22 -16.35 5.24 24.14
N PRO A 23 -16.63 4.21 23.32
CA PRO A 23 -16.34 4.19 21.89
C PRO A 23 -17.33 5.10 21.16
N VAL A 24 -17.04 6.40 21.08
CA VAL A 24 -17.69 7.29 20.12
C VAL A 24 -16.98 7.11 18.79
N LEU A 25 -17.56 6.28 17.93
CA LEU A 25 -17.42 6.25 16.46
C LEU A 25 -16.05 6.69 15.90
N ALA A 26 -15.12 5.74 15.83
CA ALA A 26 -13.82 5.84 15.13
C ALA A 26 -13.91 5.97 13.59
N SER A 27 -14.98 6.56 13.05
CA SER A 27 -15.20 6.74 11.61
C SER A 27 -14.86 8.16 11.12
N ALA A 28 -14.57 9.11 12.01
CA ALA A 28 -14.23 10.49 11.67
C ALA A 28 -12.71 10.75 11.50
N GLU A 29 -11.84 9.97 12.16
CA GLU A 29 -10.39 10.25 12.23
C GLU A 29 -9.66 10.02 10.90
N GLY A 30 -10.06 9.00 10.14
CA GLY A 30 -9.42 8.67 8.85
C GLY A 30 -9.70 9.69 7.75
N GLY A 31 -10.94 10.20 7.68
CA GLY A 31 -11.38 11.17 6.68
C GLY A 31 -10.73 12.55 6.86
N GLY A 32 -10.65 13.03 8.10
CA GLY A 32 -9.98 14.30 8.43
C GLY A 32 -8.47 14.24 8.11
N THR A 33 -7.80 13.19 8.57
CA THR A 33 -6.37 12.97 8.30
C THR A 33 -6.07 12.89 6.79
N TYR A 34 -6.93 12.19 6.04
CA TYR A 34 -6.78 12.09 4.59
C TYR A 34 -6.96 13.44 3.88
N TYR A 35 -7.95 14.25 4.31
CA TYR A 35 -8.16 15.59 3.80
C TYR A 35 -6.93 16.48 4.02
N ASP A 36 -6.44 16.54 5.26
CA ASP A 36 -5.32 17.41 5.63
C ASP A 36 -4.05 17.07 4.85
N ARG A 37 -3.68 15.78 4.79
CA ARG A 37 -2.50 15.34 4.04
C ARG A 37 -2.66 15.59 2.53
N THR A 38 -3.86 15.40 1.99
CA THR A 38 -4.13 15.71 0.57
C THR A 38 -4.03 17.21 0.29
N PHE A 39 -4.51 18.06 1.21
CA PHE A 39 -4.38 19.51 1.10
C PHE A 39 -2.90 19.91 1.10
N VAL A 40 -2.11 19.38 2.04
CA VAL A 40 -0.68 19.70 2.14
C VAL A 40 0.10 19.24 0.91
N LEU A 41 -0.16 18.04 0.38
CA LEU A 41 0.45 17.58 -0.88
C LEU A 41 0.09 18.45 -2.08
N ALA A 42 -1.17 18.89 -2.16
CA ALA A 42 -1.61 19.78 -3.23
C ALA A 42 -0.97 21.17 -3.11
N ALA A 43 -0.83 21.68 -1.89
CA ALA A 43 -0.14 22.94 -1.61
C ALA A 43 1.36 22.83 -1.92
N ASP A 44 2.01 21.71 -1.58
CA ASP A 44 3.39 21.43 -1.95
C ASP A 44 3.60 21.42 -3.47
N LYS A 45 2.74 20.72 -4.21
CA LYS A 45 2.83 20.69 -5.68
C LYS A 45 2.77 22.10 -6.29
N LYS A 46 1.96 22.99 -5.71
CA LYS A 46 1.81 24.38 -6.16
C LYS A 46 2.98 25.26 -5.71
N CYS A 47 3.34 25.20 -4.44
CA CYS A 47 4.22 26.17 -3.78
C CYS A 47 5.63 25.66 -3.50
N ARG A 48 5.95 24.40 -3.83
CA ARG A 48 7.24 23.74 -3.59
C ARG A 48 7.67 23.83 -2.12
N LEU A 49 6.81 23.34 -1.24
CA LEU A 49 6.98 23.47 0.21
C LEU A 49 8.05 22.52 0.76
N PHE A 50 8.25 21.37 0.10
CA PHE A 50 9.11 20.29 0.60
C PHE A 50 10.09 19.79 -0.46
N GLY A 51 11.23 19.28 -0.01
CA GLY A 51 12.09 18.43 -0.82
C GLY A 51 11.51 17.03 -1.03
N ALA A 52 12.04 16.31 -2.01
CA ALA A 52 11.55 14.98 -2.41
C ALA A 52 11.39 13.97 -1.25
N PRO A 53 12.29 13.88 -0.26
CA PRO A 53 12.14 12.90 0.83
C PRO A 53 10.90 13.13 1.70
N VAL A 54 10.62 14.39 2.08
CA VAL A 54 9.45 14.74 2.89
C VAL A 54 8.16 14.61 2.06
N ALA A 55 8.17 15.11 0.81
CA ALA A 55 7.03 15.00 -0.09
C ALA A 55 6.65 13.53 -0.36
N GLY A 56 7.65 12.67 -0.57
CA GLY A 56 7.45 11.23 -0.75
C GLY A 56 6.86 10.58 0.49
N ALA A 57 7.41 10.87 1.68
CA ALA A 57 6.93 10.28 2.93
C ALA A 57 5.49 10.70 3.24
N LEU A 58 5.17 11.98 3.03
CA LEU A 58 3.81 12.48 3.12
C LEU A 58 2.88 11.80 2.09
N GLY A 59 3.38 11.55 0.87
CA GLY A 59 2.69 10.78 -0.16
C GLY A 59 2.30 9.38 0.30
N ALA A 60 3.26 8.62 0.82
CA ALA A 60 3.03 7.28 1.36
C ALA A 60 2.03 7.29 2.52
N ALA A 61 2.19 8.21 3.47
CA ALA A 61 1.26 8.35 4.59
C ALA A 61 -0.14 8.82 4.17
N THR A 62 -0.27 9.59 3.08
CA THR A 62 -1.58 9.97 2.53
C THR A 62 -2.30 8.76 1.93
N LEU A 63 -1.58 7.89 1.22
CA LEU A 63 -2.12 6.64 0.70
C LEU A 63 -2.54 5.69 1.83
N GLN A 64 -1.75 5.62 2.91
CA GLN A 64 -2.10 4.85 4.10
C GLN A 64 -3.38 5.37 4.75
N ALA A 65 -3.52 6.70 4.90
CA ALA A 65 -4.76 7.30 5.43
C ALA A 65 -5.97 7.03 4.53
N ARG A 66 -5.80 7.05 3.20
CA ARG A 66 -6.85 6.66 2.25
C ARG A 66 -7.28 5.21 2.49
N GLY A 67 -6.32 4.30 2.59
CA GLY A 67 -6.58 2.88 2.77
C GLY A 67 -7.29 2.56 4.09
N ALA A 68 -6.83 3.17 5.18
CA ALA A 68 -7.47 3.09 6.49
C ALA A 68 -8.92 3.60 6.47
N ALA A 69 -9.20 4.70 5.77
CA ALA A 69 -10.57 5.21 5.64
C ALA A 69 -11.48 4.25 4.83
N LEU A 70 -10.97 3.63 3.75
CA LEU A 70 -11.72 2.63 2.98
C LEU A 70 -12.05 1.39 3.83
N ARG A 71 -11.08 0.87 4.59
CA ARG A 71 -11.29 -0.23 5.55
C ARG A 71 -12.26 0.17 6.66
N GLY A 72 -12.22 1.41 7.11
CA GLY A 72 -13.18 2.00 8.04
C GLY A 72 -14.59 2.23 7.48
N GLY A 73 -14.86 1.79 6.25
CA GLY A 73 -16.19 1.83 5.63
C GLY A 73 -16.52 3.12 4.87
N VAL A 74 -15.59 4.08 4.79
CA VAL A 74 -15.79 5.28 3.97
C VAL A 74 -15.82 4.87 2.50
N SER A 75 -16.82 5.37 1.75
CA SER A 75 -16.92 5.05 0.33
C SER A 75 -15.81 5.73 -0.49
N GLU A 76 -15.40 5.11 -1.58
CA GLU A 76 -14.43 5.70 -2.51
C GLU A 76 -14.93 7.03 -3.10
N THR A 77 -16.23 7.15 -3.36
CA THR A 77 -16.83 8.40 -3.85
C THR A 77 -16.68 9.55 -2.85
N THR A 78 -16.87 9.26 -1.55
CA THR A 78 -16.67 10.23 -0.47
C THR A 78 -15.21 10.65 -0.37
N LEU A 79 -14.26 9.71 -0.45
CA LEU A 79 -12.84 10.04 -0.41
C LEU A 79 -12.39 10.86 -1.63
N ASN A 80 -12.89 10.53 -2.82
CA ASN A 80 -12.61 11.30 -4.03
C ASN A 80 -13.14 12.74 -3.92
N ALA A 81 -14.35 12.92 -3.38
CA ALA A 81 -14.90 14.25 -3.09
C ALA A 81 -14.06 14.99 -2.04
N THR A 82 -13.62 14.30 -0.98
CA THR A 82 -12.73 14.87 0.06
C THR A 82 -11.40 15.34 -0.54
N ALA A 83 -10.77 14.52 -1.38
CA ALA A 83 -9.54 14.89 -2.07
C ALA A 83 -9.73 16.07 -3.03
N ALA A 84 -10.86 16.11 -3.76
CA ALA A 84 -11.19 17.23 -4.64
C ALA A 84 -11.36 18.54 -3.87
N ARG A 85 -12.07 18.51 -2.72
CA ARG A 85 -12.20 19.68 -1.83
C ARG A 85 -10.85 20.15 -1.30
N ALA A 86 -10.00 19.23 -0.85
CA ALA A 86 -8.66 19.54 -0.36
C ALA A 86 -7.80 20.22 -1.43
N ARG A 87 -7.78 19.67 -2.66
CA ARG A 87 -7.06 20.25 -3.81
C ARG A 87 -7.60 21.63 -4.20
N SER A 88 -8.92 21.78 -4.24
CA SER A 88 -9.59 23.04 -4.55
C SER A 88 -9.24 24.13 -3.51
N ARG A 89 -9.18 23.75 -2.23
CA ARG A 89 -8.73 24.66 -1.16
C ARG A 89 -7.26 25.04 -1.34
N ALA A 90 -6.38 24.06 -1.58
CA ALA A 90 -4.94 24.32 -1.81
C ALA A 90 -4.70 25.26 -2.99
N ALA A 91 -5.48 25.12 -4.08
CA ALA A 91 -5.38 26.01 -5.24
C ALA A 91 -5.66 27.48 -4.89
N ARG A 92 -6.55 27.76 -3.94
CA ARG A 92 -6.93 29.12 -3.50
C ARG A 92 -6.02 29.71 -2.43
N VAL A 93 -5.21 28.91 -1.74
CA VAL A 93 -4.30 29.42 -0.71
C VAL A 93 -3.08 30.06 -1.39
N ASP A 94 -2.75 31.28 -0.96
CA ASP A 94 -1.52 31.96 -1.36
C ASP A 94 -0.29 31.24 -0.80
N CYS A 95 0.75 31.06 -1.61
CA CYS A 95 2.02 30.50 -1.18
C CYS A 95 2.72 31.37 -0.12
N ALA A 96 2.42 32.66 -0.07
CA ALA A 96 2.91 33.60 0.95
C ALA A 96 2.09 33.59 2.25
N ASN A 97 1.07 32.72 2.38
CA ASN A 97 0.24 32.67 3.60
C ASN A 97 1.09 32.23 4.83
N PRO A 98 1.16 33.01 5.92
CA PRO A 98 1.94 32.66 7.11
C PRO A 98 1.47 31.38 7.83
N GLU A 99 0.19 31.05 7.75
CA GLU A 99 -0.34 29.79 8.28
C GLU A 99 0.23 28.58 7.49
N LEU A 100 0.44 28.73 6.18
CA LEU A 100 1.05 27.69 5.34
C LEU A 100 2.52 27.47 5.71
N ALA A 101 3.25 28.52 6.06
CA ALA A 101 4.62 28.39 6.58
C ALA A 101 4.66 27.58 7.89
N THR A 102 3.69 27.80 8.78
CA THR A 102 3.55 27.03 10.03
C THR A 102 3.29 25.56 9.76
N VAL A 103 2.37 25.26 8.83
CA VAL A 103 2.07 23.88 8.41
C VAL A 103 3.29 23.21 7.80
N ARG A 104 4.04 23.90 6.94
CA ARG A 104 5.28 23.41 6.36
C ARG A 104 6.27 22.94 7.44
N HIS A 105 6.54 23.78 8.45
CA HIS A 105 7.48 23.41 9.51
C HIS A 105 7.03 22.17 10.28
N ARG A 106 5.76 22.13 10.72
CA ARG A 106 5.22 20.97 11.47
C ARG A 106 5.27 19.68 10.66
N VAL A 107 4.97 19.73 9.37
CA VAL A 107 5.00 18.55 8.49
C VAL A 107 6.44 18.09 8.25
N ALA A 108 7.38 19.02 8.00
CA ALA A 108 8.78 18.69 7.85
C ALA A 108 9.34 17.97 9.09
N ASP A 109 9.04 18.50 10.28
CA ASP A 109 9.47 17.92 11.56
C ASP A 109 8.85 16.53 11.79
N ALA A 110 7.53 16.40 11.59
CA ALA A 110 6.83 15.13 11.78
C ALA A 110 7.31 14.01 10.84
N PHE A 111 7.71 14.35 9.61
CA PHE A 111 8.14 13.39 8.59
C PHE A 111 9.67 13.22 8.48
N ALA A 112 10.46 13.97 9.24
CA ALA A 112 11.92 13.78 9.30
C ALA A 112 12.28 12.37 9.83
N GLY A 113 11.50 11.85 10.79
CA GLY A 113 11.67 10.49 11.31
C GLY A 113 11.37 9.39 10.29
N TRP A 114 10.35 9.59 9.45
CA TRP A 114 9.90 8.62 8.45
C TRP A 114 10.99 8.21 7.44
N GLN A 115 11.87 9.15 7.11
CA GLN A 115 12.96 8.91 6.16
C GLN A 115 13.93 7.84 6.67
N ARG A 116 14.09 7.74 7.99
CA ARG A 116 15.02 6.82 8.66
C ARG A 116 14.39 5.47 9.02
N ILE A 117 13.10 5.28 8.79
CA ILE A 117 12.43 4.01 9.10
C ILE A 117 12.88 2.96 8.07
N PRO A 118 13.59 1.89 8.50
CA PRO A 118 14.11 0.89 7.57
C PRO A 118 13.04 -0.12 7.15
N ARG A 119 12.07 -0.40 8.01
CA ARG A 119 11.01 -1.40 7.78
C ARG A 119 9.69 -0.91 8.33
N MET A 120 8.62 -1.21 7.63
CA MET A 120 7.27 -0.84 8.05
C MET A 120 6.27 -1.89 7.59
N GLU A 121 5.25 -2.10 8.42
CA GLU A 121 4.10 -2.94 8.11
C GLU A 121 2.93 -2.09 7.66
N PHE A 122 2.26 -2.56 6.62
CA PHE A 122 1.09 -1.93 6.01
C PHE A 122 -0.05 -2.95 6.06
N THR A 123 -0.97 -2.74 7.01
CA THR A 123 -2.02 -3.69 7.33
C THR A 123 -3.11 -3.71 6.26
N GLY A 124 -3.52 -4.91 5.86
CA GLY A 124 -4.82 -5.18 5.25
C GLY A 124 -5.80 -5.70 6.30
N ASP A 125 -7.01 -6.06 5.86
CA ASP A 125 -8.02 -6.72 6.70
C ASP A 125 -7.63 -8.16 7.04
N ARG A 126 -6.88 -8.83 6.16
CA ARG A 126 -6.54 -10.26 6.24
C ARG A 126 -5.04 -10.52 6.13
N ALA A 127 -4.32 -9.70 5.38
CA ALA A 127 -2.91 -9.89 5.16
C ALA A 127 -2.12 -8.58 5.27
N THR A 128 -0.92 -8.68 5.80
CA THR A 128 -0.02 -7.55 5.99
C THR A 128 1.03 -7.52 4.90
N TRP A 129 1.25 -6.32 4.36
CA TRP A 129 2.40 -6.02 3.52
C TRP A 129 3.58 -5.60 4.39
N THR A 130 4.71 -6.29 4.26
CA THR A 130 5.95 -5.90 4.92
C THR A 130 6.86 -5.18 3.91
N ALA A 131 7.20 -3.93 4.19
CA ALA A 131 8.14 -3.15 3.39
C ALA A 131 9.54 -3.11 4.05
N ASP A 132 10.59 -3.29 3.26
CA ASP A 132 12.00 -3.27 3.68
C ASP A 132 12.84 -2.37 2.77
N ARG A 133 13.37 -1.30 3.35
CA ARG A 133 14.25 -0.30 2.74
C ARG A 133 15.71 -0.50 3.12
N VAL A 134 16.07 -1.50 3.91
CA VAL A 134 17.48 -1.75 4.26
C VAL A 134 18.28 -2.01 2.99
N ARG A 135 19.39 -1.28 2.80
CA ARG A 135 20.32 -1.56 1.70
C ARG A 135 20.91 -2.96 1.83
N ARG A 136 20.84 -3.76 0.77
CA ARG A 136 21.42 -5.10 0.69
C ARG A 136 22.19 -5.26 -0.60
N VAL A 137 23.26 -6.04 -0.55
CA VAL A 137 24.05 -6.44 -1.73
C VAL A 137 23.28 -7.48 -2.54
N ASP A 138 22.67 -8.44 -1.85
CA ASP A 138 21.90 -9.51 -2.48
C ASP A 138 20.49 -9.10 -2.85
N VAL A 139 19.89 -9.87 -3.76
CA VAL A 139 18.46 -9.82 -4.07
C VAL A 139 17.67 -10.02 -2.79
N ALA A 140 16.70 -9.13 -2.52
CA ALA A 140 15.88 -9.18 -1.33
C ALA A 140 14.47 -8.67 -1.60
N TRP A 141 13.53 -9.07 -0.76
CA TRP A 141 12.19 -8.48 -0.74
C TRP A 141 12.29 -7.01 -0.33
N ARG A 142 11.69 -6.13 -1.13
CA ARG A 142 11.43 -4.73 -0.79
C ARG A 142 10.02 -4.53 -0.26
N LEU A 143 9.10 -5.31 -0.79
CA LEU A 143 7.71 -5.35 -0.37
C LEU A 143 7.24 -6.79 -0.52
N VAL A 144 6.61 -7.36 0.49
CA VAL A 144 6.18 -8.76 0.42
C VAL A 144 4.93 -9.01 1.25
N GLN A 145 4.05 -9.84 0.71
CA GLN A 145 2.94 -10.48 1.41
C GLN A 145 3.12 -12.00 1.27
N PRO A 146 3.07 -12.78 2.37
CA PRO A 146 3.06 -14.23 2.31
C PRO A 146 1.65 -14.78 2.07
N SER A 147 1.58 -15.95 1.43
CA SER A 147 0.38 -16.77 1.32
C SER A 147 0.77 -18.24 1.12
N VAL A 148 -0.19 -19.10 0.82
CA VAL A 148 0.01 -20.53 0.57
C VAL A 148 -0.86 -21.00 -0.59
N VAL A 149 -0.40 -22.05 -1.28
CA VAL A 149 -1.18 -22.84 -2.22
C VAL A 149 -1.07 -24.31 -1.85
N GLY A 150 -2.15 -24.88 -1.29
CA GLY A 150 -2.08 -26.16 -0.58
C GLY A 150 -1.00 -26.12 0.51
N ALA A 151 -0.04 -27.06 0.47
CA ALA A 151 1.10 -27.10 1.39
C ALA A 151 2.31 -26.26 0.95
N SER A 152 2.22 -25.55 -0.18
CA SER A 152 3.34 -24.82 -0.78
C SER A 152 3.32 -23.34 -0.39
N PRO A 153 4.33 -22.82 0.32
CA PRO A 153 4.44 -21.40 0.61
C PRO A 153 4.59 -20.57 -0.67
N VAL A 154 3.86 -19.45 -0.74
CA VAL A 154 3.98 -18.45 -1.79
C VAL A 154 4.29 -17.11 -1.16
N ARG A 155 5.19 -16.35 -1.77
CA ARG A 155 5.51 -14.97 -1.39
C ARG A 155 5.35 -14.09 -2.61
N PHE A 156 4.65 -12.98 -2.46
CA PHE A 156 4.36 -12.09 -3.58
C PHE A 156 4.68 -10.65 -3.22
N GLY A 157 5.23 -9.90 -4.16
CA GLY A 157 5.49 -8.47 -3.98
C GLY A 157 6.63 -7.95 -4.84
N LEU A 158 7.35 -6.95 -4.34
CA LEU A 158 8.46 -6.33 -5.04
C LEU A 158 9.79 -6.88 -4.54
N SER A 159 10.57 -7.46 -5.44
CA SER A 159 11.96 -7.87 -5.17
C SER A 159 12.94 -6.87 -5.77
N ALA A 160 14.03 -6.58 -5.06
CA ALA A 160 15.14 -5.81 -5.60
C ALA A 160 15.74 -6.53 -6.81
N MET A 161 16.02 -5.79 -7.88
CA MET A 161 16.73 -6.32 -9.04
C MET A 161 18.23 -6.04 -8.91
N PRO A 162 19.11 -6.97 -9.37
CA PRO A 162 20.57 -6.75 -9.35
C PRO A 162 21.00 -5.49 -10.11
N THR A 163 20.30 -5.16 -11.19
CA THR A 163 20.54 -3.97 -12.03
C THR A 163 20.02 -2.66 -11.43
N GLY A 164 19.51 -2.69 -10.20
CA GLY A 164 18.77 -1.60 -9.59
C GLY A 164 17.27 -1.63 -9.93
N GLY A 165 16.48 -0.95 -9.12
CA GLY A 165 15.01 -0.97 -9.21
C GLY A 165 14.36 -2.21 -8.61
N ASN A 166 13.05 -2.34 -8.85
CA ASN A 166 12.21 -3.38 -8.26
C ASN A 166 11.43 -4.11 -9.35
N ALA A 167 11.29 -5.44 -9.23
CA ALA A 167 10.43 -6.25 -10.07
C ALA A 167 9.26 -6.81 -9.25
N LEU A 168 8.07 -6.84 -9.85
CA LEU A 168 6.92 -7.55 -9.28
C LEU A 168 7.13 -9.05 -9.48
N THR A 169 7.01 -9.80 -8.38
CA THR A 169 7.52 -11.16 -8.30
C THR A 169 6.61 -12.03 -7.44
N ALA A 170 6.34 -13.26 -7.89
CA ALA A 170 5.90 -14.36 -7.02
C ALA A 170 7.05 -15.36 -6.83
N VAL A 171 7.29 -15.81 -5.61
CA VAL A 171 8.18 -16.92 -5.30
C VAL A 171 7.38 -18.02 -4.66
N VAL A 172 7.52 -19.23 -5.17
CA VAL A 172 6.79 -20.40 -4.69
C VAL A 172 7.72 -21.57 -4.44
N SER A 173 7.60 -22.18 -3.27
CA SER A 173 8.30 -23.42 -2.93
C SER A 173 7.34 -24.60 -3.08
N PHE A 174 7.07 -25.00 -4.33
CA PHE A 174 6.17 -26.11 -4.62
C PHE A 174 6.65 -27.42 -4.00
N VAL A 175 5.73 -28.11 -3.34
CA VAL A 175 5.92 -29.48 -2.83
C VAL A 175 5.55 -30.46 -3.95
N GLY A 176 6.47 -31.38 -4.27
CA GLY A 176 6.21 -32.46 -5.23
C GLY A 176 6.30 -32.08 -6.72
N ARG A 177 5.62 -32.89 -7.53
CA ARG A 177 5.43 -32.76 -8.99
C ARG A 177 3.93 -32.96 -9.30
N PRO A 178 3.41 -32.44 -10.43
CA PRO A 178 4.08 -31.67 -11.49
C PRO A 178 4.48 -30.24 -11.05
N ARG A 179 5.29 -29.55 -11.88
CA ARG A 179 5.64 -28.13 -11.69
C ARG A 179 4.84 -27.26 -12.67
N PRO A 180 4.43 -26.05 -12.26
CA PRO A 180 3.70 -25.17 -13.16
C PRO A 180 4.60 -24.68 -14.30
N TYR A 181 4.00 -24.42 -15.45
CA TYR A 181 4.71 -23.90 -16.62
C TYR A 181 4.45 -22.40 -16.85
N ALA A 182 3.41 -21.85 -16.22
CA ALA A 182 3.05 -20.45 -16.30
C ALA A 182 2.44 -19.97 -14.98
N ALA A 183 2.56 -18.66 -14.73
CA ALA A 183 1.86 -17.99 -13.65
C ALA A 183 1.15 -16.73 -14.16
N ARG A 184 0.03 -16.38 -13.52
CA ARG A 184 -0.69 -15.15 -13.82
C ARG A 184 -1.29 -14.54 -12.57
N ILE A 185 -1.39 -13.22 -12.55
CA ILE A 185 -2.16 -12.47 -11.55
C ILE A 185 -3.56 -12.28 -12.12
N VAL A 186 -4.59 -12.51 -11.30
CA VAL A 186 -5.99 -12.29 -11.66
C VAL A 186 -6.64 -11.37 -10.63
N MET A 187 -7.27 -10.31 -11.11
CA MET A 187 -7.87 -9.28 -10.25
C MET A 187 -9.10 -8.66 -10.93
N ARG A 188 -9.84 -7.80 -10.24
CA ARG A 188 -10.86 -6.94 -10.89
C ARG A 188 -10.20 -6.03 -11.92
N ASP A 189 -10.85 -5.81 -13.06
CA ASP A 189 -10.49 -4.71 -13.96
C ASP A 189 -11.32 -3.45 -13.66
N PRO A 190 -10.73 -2.38 -13.10
CA PRO A 190 -11.46 -1.15 -12.81
C PRO A 190 -12.07 -0.47 -14.05
N ALA A 191 -11.56 -0.76 -15.25
CA ALA A 191 -12.12 -0.24 -16.49
C ALA A 191 -13.44 -0.92 -16.88
N LEU A 192 -13.67 -2.16 -16.44
CA LEU A 192 -14.87 -2.95 -16.77
C LEU A 192 -15.83 -3.06 -15.59
N ALA A 193 -15.33 -3.04 -14.37
CA ALA A 193 -16.10 -2.96 -13.14
C ALA A 193 -15.54 -1.82 -12.29
N SER A 194 -16.14 -0.63 -12.40
CA SER A 194 -15.64 0.57 -11.73
C SER A 194 -15.75 0.53 -10.20
N ARG A 195 -16.77 -0.17 -9.68
CA ARG A 195 -16.96 -0.34 -8.23
C ARG A 195 -16.01 -1.43 -7.69
N PRO A 196 -15.46 -1.25 -6.48
CA PRO A 196 -14.72 -2.30 -5.79
C PRO A 196 -15.53 -3.58 -5.65
N TRP A 197 -14.87 -4.72 -5.85
CA TRP A 197 -15.47 -6.04 -5.64
C TRP A 197 -15.19 -6.50 -4.21
N LEU A 198 -16.02 -6.02 -3.29
CA LEU A 198 -15.90 -6.34 -1.87
C LEU A 198 -16.55 -7.70 -1.59
N THR A 199 -15.80 -8.60 -0.99
CA THR A 199 -16.28 -9.92 -0.60
C THR A 199 -16.25 -10.10 0.91
N PRO A 200 -17.07 -11.01 1.47
CA PRO A 200 -16.92 -11.39 2.87
C PRO A 200 -15.49 -11.84 3.16
N ALA A 201 -15.02 -11.53 4.37
CA ALA A 201 -13.68 -11.90 4.81
C ALA A 201 -13.46 -13.42 4.63
N GLY A 202 -12.32 -13.78 4.03
CA GLY A 202 -11.96 -15.18 3.74
C GLY A 202 -12.47 -15.71 2.40
N SER A 203 -13.32 -14.97 1.68
CA SER A 203 -13.71 -15.36 0.32
C SER A 203 -12.65 -14.97 -0.72
N ALA A 204 -12.29 -15.93 -1.58
CA ALA A 204 -11.46 -15.71 -2.77
C ALA A 204 -12.28 -15.27 -4.00
N ALA A 205 -13.53 -14.84 -3.81
CA ALA A 205 -14.41 -14.54 -4.93
C ALA A 205 -13.94 -13.28 -5.69
N LEU A 206 -13.47 -13.49 -6.92
CA LEU A 206 -13.28 -12.43 -7.88
C LEU A 206 -14.61 -12.07 -8.56
N PRO A 207 -14.71 -10.88 -9.21
CA PRO A 207 -15.85 -10.58 -10.08
C PRO A 207 -16.02 -11.63 -11.20
N PRO A 208 -17.13 -11.66 -11.96
CA PRO A 208 -17.26 -12.52 -13.13
C PRO A 208 -16.10 -12.34 -14.11
N GLU A 209 -15.75 -13.38 -14.87
CA GLU A 209 -14.55 -13.40 -15.73
C GLU A 209 -14.45 -12.20 -16.68
N ARG A 210 -15.58 -11.78 -17.27
CA ARG A 210 -15.67 -10.60 -18.14
C ARG A 210 -15.26 -9.26 -17.49
N ALA A 211 -15.13 -9.22 -16.17
CA ALA A 211 -14.74 -8.04 -15.40
C ALA A 211 -13.38 -8.24 -14.69
N ARG A 212 -12.61 -9.27 -15.10
CA ARG A 212 -11.28 -9.55 -14.56
C ARG A 212 -10.20 -9.02 -15.49
N LYS A 213 -9.09 -8.60 -14.88
CA LYS A 213 -7.82 -8.34 -15.55
C LYS A 213 -6.86 -9.47 -15.19
N THR A 214 -6.17 -9.95 -16.22
CA THR A 214 -5.15 -11.01 -16.10
C THR A 214 -3.80 -10.48 -16.53
N ILE A 215 -2.77 -10.72 -15.73
CA ILE A 215 -1.40 -10.29 -16.01
C ILE A 215 -0.47 -11.49 -15.91
N TRP A 216 0.06 -11.92 -17.05
CA TRP A 216 0.94 -13.08 -17.14
C TRP A 216 2.35 -12.75 -16.66
N SER A 217 3.01 -13.77 -16.10
CA SER A 217 4.44 -13.70 -15.81
C SER A 217 5.22 -13.57 -17.13
N ALA A 218 6.20 -12.67 -17.16
CA ALA A 218 7.11 -12.48 -18.30
C ALA A 218 8.30 -13.46 -18.29
N GLY A 219 8.53 -14.15 -17.18
CA GLY A 219 9.60 -15.15 -17.09
C GLY A 219 9.60 -15.89 -15.76
N THR A 220 10.28 -17.04 -15.76
CA THR A 220 10.44 -17.91 -14.59
C THR A 220 11.89 -18.40 -14.46
N GLY A 221 12.25 -18.87 -13.27
CA GLY A 221 13.56 -19.46 -13.00
C GLY A 221 13.72 -19.92 -11.55
N PRO A 222 14.92 -20.35 -11.15
CA PRO A 222 15.21 -20.65 -9.74
C PRO A 222 15.17 -19.36 -8.89
N ALA A 223 14.54 -19.43 -7.73
CA ALA A 223 14.51 -18.33 -6.78
C ALA A 223 15.80 -18.27 -5.94
N ALA A 224 16.27 -17.05 -5.67
CA ALA A 224 17.37 -16.84 -4.74
C ALA A 224 16.97 -17.27 -3.30
N PRO A 225 17.88 -17.87 -2.51
CA PRO A 225 17.56 -18.32 -1.15
C PRO A 225 16.99 -17.21 -0.24
N THR A 226 17.46 -15.97 -0.42
CA THR A 226 17.00 -14.78 0.31
C THR A 226 15.55 -14.39 0.03
N LEU A 227 14.94 -14.92 -1.03
CA LEU A 227 13.54 -14.69 -1.36
C LEU A 227 12.60 -15.82 -0.89
N LEU A 228 13.14 -16.96 -0.47
CA LEU A 228 12.35 -18.12 -0.09
C LEU A 228 11.63 -17.89 1.25
N ALA A 229 10.58 -18.68 1.48
CA ALA A 229 9.96 -18.76 2.80
C ALA A 229 10.92 -19.44 3.80
N THR A 230 10.79 -19.10 5.09
CA THR A 230 11.61 -19.68 6.17
C THR A 230 11.59 -21.21 6.11
N GLY A 231 12.78 -21.82 6.23
CA GLY A 231 12.93 -23.27 6.21
C GLY A 231 12.86 -23.92 4.82
N ARG A 232 12.79 -23.13 3.73
CA ARG A 232 12.82 -23.66 2.36
C ARG A 232 14.19 -23.46 1.72
N THR A 233 14.64 -24.48 1.00
CA THR A 233 15.93 -24.51 0.31
C THR A 233 15.80 -24.36 -1.21
N GLN A 234 14.60 -24.54 -1.75
CA GLN A 234 14.30 -24.46 -3.18
C GLN A 234 12.99 -23.72 -3.44
N GLY A 235 12.90 -23.08 -4.59
CA GLY A 235 11.69 -22.42 -5.07
C GLY A 235 11.86 -21.87 -6.47
N GLU A 236 10.73 -21.53 -7.08
CA GLU A 236 10.65 -20.92 -8.41
C GLU A 236 10.26 -19.45 -8.27
N ILE A 237 10.94 -18.59 -9.03
CA ILE A 237 10.63 -17.16 -9.12
C ILE A 237 9.88 -16.90 -10.42
N TRP A 238 8.76 -16.19 -10.32
CA TRP A 238 7.93 -15.75 -11.44
C TRP A 238 7.91 -14.23 -11.46
N ARG A 239 8.41 -13.63 -12.54
CA ARG A 239 8.49 -12.17 -12.68
C ARG A 239 7.36 -11.66 -13.54
N PHE A 240 6.72 -10.58 -13.11
CA PHE A 240 5.60 -9.94 -13.77
C PHE A 240 6.00 -8.58 -14.33
N PRO A 241 5.34 -8.10 -15.40
CA PRO A 241 5.59 -6.76 -15.92
C PRO A 241 5.23 -5.68 -14.90
N ALA A 242 5.84 -4.50 -15.02
CA ALA A 242 5.61 -3.36 -14.13
C ALA A 242 4.14 -2.93 -14.08
N SER A 243 3.41 -3.10 -15.19
CA SER A 243 1.96 -2.86 -15.27
C SER A 243 1.15 -3.67 -14.26
N GLY A 244 1.67 -4.81 -13.78
CA GLY A 244 1.07 -5.55 -12.67
C GLY A 244 1.07 -4.78 -11.36
N ALA A 245 2.16 -4.09 -11.05
CA ALA A 245 2.24 -3.31 -9.82
C ALA A 245 1.35 -2.07 -9.92
N ASP A 246 1.22 -1.50 -11.12
CA ASP A 246 0.34 -0.36 -11.36
C ASP A 246 -1.14 -0.77 -11.25
N ALA A 247 -1.50 -1.93 -11.80
CA ALA A 247 -2.84 -2.49 -11.68
C ALA A 247 -3.22 -2.84 -10.23
N LEU A 248 -2.30 -3.37 -9.44
CA LEU A 248 -2.53 -3.63 -8.01
C LEU A 248 -2.71 -2.35 -7.20
N ALA A 249 -1.95 -1.30 -7.52
CA ALA A 249 -1.98 -0.04 -6.78
C ALA A 249 -3.30 0.75 -6.93
N VAL A 250 -4.13 0.41 -7.92
CA VAL A 250 -5.43 1.06 -8.15
C VAL A 250 -6.62 0.29 -7.55
N LEU A 251 -6.39 -0.92 -7.02
CA LEU A 251 -7.45 -1.67 -6.35
C LEU A 251 -7.85 -0.97 -5.04
N ASP A 252 -9.10 -1.20 -4.61
CA ASP A 252 -9.49 -0.88 -3.24
C ASP A 252 -8.74 -1.83 -2.30
N PRO A 253 -8.19 -1.35 -1.17
CA PRO A 253 -7.38 -2.15 -0.26
C PRO A 253 -8.09 -3.40 0.25
N ARG A 254 -9.43 -3.41 0.29
CA ARG A 254 -10.21 -4.54 0.77
C ARG A 254 -10.36 -5.65 -0.27
N GLU A 255 -9.97 -5.39 -1.51
CA GLU A 255 -10.16 -6.34 -2.60
C GLU A 255 -9.13 -7.47 -2.58
N PRO A 256 -9.57 -8.70 -2.88
CA PRO A 256 -8.64 -9.78 -3.16
C PRO A 256 -8.05 -9.66 -4.56
N PHE A 257 -6.87 -10.26 -4.73
CA PHE A 257 -6.38 -10.69 -6.02
C PHE A 257 -5.79 -12.10 -5.90
N LEU A 258 -5.69 -12.80 -7.02
CA LEU A 258 -5.18 -14.16 -7.08
C LEU A 258 -3.85 -14.20 -7.81
N VAL A 259 -2.99 -15.12 -7.38
CA VAL A 259 -1.90 -15.63 -8.22
C VAL A 259 -2.24 -17.07 -8.55
N GLU A 260 -2.32 -17.35 -9.84
CA GLU A 260 -2.65 -18.65 -10.39
C GLU A 260 -1.41 -19.26 -11.06
N PHE A 261 -1.13 -20.51 -10.74
CA PHE A 261 -0.07 -21.32 -11.34
C PHE A 261 -0.70 -22.41 -12.21
N LEU A 262 -0.32 -22.47 -13.48
CA LEU A 262 -0.92 -23.34 -14.47
C LEU A 262 -0.04 -24.57 -14.72
N PHE A 263 -0.67 -25.73 -14.80
CA PHE A 263 -0.02 -27.03 -15.00
C PHE A 263 -0.38 -27.62 -16.36
N ARG A 264 0.46 -28.54 -16.84
CA ARG A 264 0.31 -29.16 -18.17
C ARG A 264 -0.93 -30.04 -18.31
N ASP A 265 -1.46 -30.52 -17.18
CA ASP A 265 -2.70 -31.31 -17.11
C ASP A 265 -3.97 -30.44 -17.13
N GLY A 266 -3.82 -29.12 -17.27
CA GLY A 266 -4.92 -28.15 -17.27
C GLY A 266 -5.37 -27.73 -15.87
N SER A 267 -4.80 -28.31 -14.82
CA SER A 267 -5.10 -27.88 -13.45
C SER A 267 -4.49 -26.50 -13.16
N VAL A 268 -5.13 -25.77 -12.24
CA VAL A 268 -4.70 -24.43 -11.82
C VAL A 268 -4.61 -24.40 -10.30
N ALA A 269 -3.41 -24.18 -9.77
CA ALA A 269 -3.22 -23.98 -8.34
C ALA A 269 -3.32 -22.48 -8.04
N THR A 270 -4.25 -22.13 -7.16
CA THR A 270 -4.62 -20.74 -6.88
C THR A 270 -4.22 -20.36 -5.46
N THR A 271 -3.58 -19.21 -5.31
CA THR A 271 -3.36 -18.60 -4.00
C THR A 271 -3.98 -17.22 -3.95
N LEU A 272 -4.47 -16.88 -2.76
CA LEU A 272 -5.18 -15.63 -2.47
C LEU A 272 -4.23 -14.64 -1.82
N PHE A 273 -4.31 -13.40 -2.27
CA PHE A 273 -3.67 -12.24 -1.66
C PHE A 273 -4.70 -11.11 -1.49
N GLU A 274 -4.35 -10.16 -0.64
CA GLU A 274 -5.13 -8.95 -0.43
C GLU A 274 -4.37 -7.75 -1.01
N ALA A 275 -5.09 -6.89 -1.75
CA ALA A 275 -4.52 -5.64 -2.24
C ALA A 275 -3.96 -4.81 -1.07
N GLY A 276 -4.72 -4.67 0.02
CA GLY A 276 -4.34 -3.98 1.24
C GLY A 276 -3.76 -2.59 0.94
N ASP A 277 -2.85 -2.14 1.79
CA ASP A 277 -2.14 -0.88 1.61
C ASP A 277 -0.94 -1.00 0.64
N PHE A 278 -1.00 -1.87 -0.38
CA PHE A 278 0.08 -2.07 -1.35
C PHE A 278 0.58 -0.76 -1.97
N ALA A 279 -0.33 0.15 -2.35
CA ALA A 279 0.04 1.44 -2.92
C ALA A 279 0.86 2.31 -1.95
N ALA A 280 0.46 2.35 -0.67
CA ALA A 280 1.17 3.07 0.38
C ALA A 280 2.54 2.42 0.67
N ALA A 281 2.57 1.09 0.75
CA ALA A 281 3.79 0.32 0.98
C ALA A 281 4.80 0.48 -0.17
N ARG A 282 4.32 0.44 -1.42
CA ARG A 282 5.12 0.70 -2.63
C ARG A 282 5.66 2.13 -2.62
N ALA A 283 4.86 3.12 -2.23
CA ALA A 283 5.32 4.50 -2.10
C ALA A 283 6.39 4.66 -1.01
N PHE A 284 6.26 3.95 0.12
CA PHE A 284 7.27 3.93 1.17
C PHE A 284 8.59 3.30 0.69
N VAL A 285 8.53 2.17 -0.02
CA VAL A 285 9.72 1.58 -0.68
C VAL A 285 10.36 2.56 -1.67
N GLY A 286 9.54 3.35 -2.37
CA GLY A 286 9.97 4.38 -3.32
C GLY A 286 10.76 5.54 -2.70
N LEU A 287 10.79 5.67 -1.37
CA LEU A 287 11.64 6.64 -0.66
C LEU A 287 13.14 6.29 -0.74
N GLY A 288 13.46 5.11 -1.27
CA GLY A 288 14.83 4.65 -1.42
C GLY A 288 15.34 3.91 -0.18
N THR A 289 16.53 3.36 -0.29
CA THR A 289 17.12 2.55 0.77
C THR A 289 17.71 3.41 1.89
N VAL A 290 17.70 2.88 3.11
CA VAL A 290 18.47 3.40 4.26
C VAL A 290 19.62 2.48 4.63
#